data_AF-A0A7X0LPX0-F1
#
_entry.id   AF-A0A7X0LPX0-F1
#
_cell.length_a   1.000
_cell.length_b   1.000
_cell.length_c   1.000
_cell.angle_alpha   90.00
_cell.angle_beta   90.00
_cell.angle_gamma   90.00
#
_symmetry.space_group_name_H-M   'P 1'
#
loop_
_entity.id
_entity.type
_entity.pdbx_description
1 polymer ?
#
loop_
_entity_poly.entity_id
_entity_poly.type
_entity_poly.pdbx_seq_one_letter_code
_entity_poly.pdbx_strand_id
1 'polypeptide(L)'
;MADNVQNAQGSWAGGAEWALGDEVDWAGERKPTDAPWLAFVWGVVAFLLVLVGWWIVFDLEFVLWSAPVYAVVLAGCIWFGARVRRKLAAETGIPPDRFPVLVRRIRAERLPWDPRHRRAMAVLARRQVSYTMPLWMYFVVPGVMLLIVVMEAVEGNWWAAALYCVAAGCFTASGFLVRRNRDRAVRVLDRIEGTPDPACGETTPGPAGPEAPSGPRRGDA
;
A
#
# COMPACT_ATOMS: atom_id res chain seq x y z
N MET A 1 -45.62 -0.58 18.62
CA MET A 1 -44.92 -1.59 17.77
C MET A 1 -43.72 -0.92 17.08
N ALA A 2 -42.85 -0.24 17.83
CA ALA A 2 -41.76 0.58 17.28
C ALA A 2 -40.58 0.81 18.25
N ASP A 3 -40.25 -0.15 19.13
CA ASP A 3 -39.27 0.09 20.23
C ASP A 3 -38.08 -0.89 20.27
N ASN A 4 -37.62 -1.46 19.15
CA ASN A 4 -36.54 -2.48 19.25
C ASN A 4 -35.50 -2.48 18.12
N VAL A 5 -35.06 -1.30 17.66
CA VAL A 5 -33.97 -1.17 16.66
C VAL A 5 -32.75 -0.40 17.19
N GLN A 6 -32.80 0.22 18.37
CA GLN A 6 -31.69 1.03 18.88
C GLN A 6 -30.61 0.29 19.69
N ASN A 7 -30.81 -0.99 20.05
CA ASN A 7 -29.85 -1.71 20.90
C ASN A 7 -28.80 -2.56 20.15
N ALA A 8 -28.75 -2.53 18.81
CA ALA A 8 -27.77 -3.30 18.04
C ALA A 8 -26.51 -2.50 17.61
N GLN A 9 -26.46 -1.19 17.87
CA GLN A 9 -25.32 -0.34 17.49
C GLN A 9 -24.26 -0.16 18.60
N GLY A 10 -24.50 -0.67 19.81
CA GLY A 10 -23.61 -0.48 20.96
C GLY A 10 -22.54 -1.56 21.20
N SER A 11 -22.59 -2.72 20.54
CA SER A 11 -21.75 -3.88 20.94
C SER A 11 -20.61 -4.25 19.97
N TRP A 12 -20.43 -3.53 18.86
CA TRP A 12 -19.37 -3.83 17.90
C TRP A 12 -18.06 -3.06 18.14
N ALA A 13 -18.03 -2.15 19.12
CA ALA A 13 -16.91 -1.22 19.34
C ALA A 13 -15.99 -1.59 20.53
N GLY A 14 -16.23 -2.68 21.26
CA GLY A 14 -15.51 -2.93 22.53
C GLY A 14 -14.93 -4.32 22.77
N GLY A 15 -15.26 -5.35 21.96
CA GLY A 15 -15.04 -6.74 22.37
C GLY A 15 -13.88 -7.50 21.71
N ALA A 16 -13.38 -7.06 20.55
CA ALA A 16 -12.48 -7.87 19.72
C ALA A 16 -11.12 -7.22 19.43
N GLU A 17 -10.85 -6.03 19.98
CA GLU A 17 -9.68 -5.22 19.59
C GLU A 17 -8.40 -5.49 20.41
N TRP A 18 -8.47 -6.22 21.53
CA TRP A 18 -7.36 -6.28 22.51
C TRP A 18 -6.78 -7.68 22.81
N ALA A 19 -7.34 -8.75 22.23
CA ALA A 19 -6.93 -10.13 22.57
C ALA A 19 -5.99 -10.78 21.54
N LEU A 20 -5.65 -10.09 20.45
CA LEU A 20 -4.76 -10.56 19.40
C LEU A 20 -3.45 -9.79 19.51
N GLY A 21 -2.41 -10.46 19.99
CA GLY A 21 -1.11 -9.92 20.36
C GLY A 21 -0.68 -8.71 19.55
N ASP A 22 -0.44 -7.62 20.28
CA ASP A 22 0.01 -6.29 19.86
C ASP A 22 1.48 -6.33 19.36
N GLU A 23 1.79 -7.28 18.47
CA GLU A 23 3.16 -7.52 17.99
C GLU A 23 3.63 -6.39 17.07
N VAL A 24 2.71 -5.79 16.33
CA VAL A 24 2.97 -4.64 15.49
C VAL A 24 2.61 -3.40 16.28
N ASP A 25 3.62 -2.65 16.72
CA ASP A 25 3.42 -1.33 17.32
C ASP A 25 2.88 -0.35 16.26
N TRP A 26 1.58 -0.42 16.00
CA TRP A 26 0.90 0.38 14.98
C TRP A 26 1.00 1.87 15.27
N ALA A 27 1.04 2.24 16.56
CA ALA A 27 1.10 3.63 16.99
C ALA A 27 2.53 4.18 16.88
N GLY A 28 3.53 3.43 17.36
CA GLY A 28 4.94 3.85 17.30
C GLY A 28 5.55 3.76 15.90
N GLU A 29 5.06 2.87 15.02
CA GLU A 29 5.51 2.82 13.63
C GLU A 29 4.84 3.85 12.73
N ARG A 30 3.81 4.58 13.18
CA ARG A 30 3.17 5.63 12.39
C ARG A 30 4.10 6.82 12.19
N LYS A 31 4.23 7.25 10.93
CA LYS A 31 4.92 8.49 10.59
C LYS A 31 3.90 9.60 10.42
N PRO A 32 4.25 10.86 10.73
CA PRO A 32 3.39 12.01 10.42
C PRO A 32 2.94 12.01 8.95
N THR A 33 3.83 11.62 8.05
CA THR A 33 3.60 11.52 6.59
C THR A 33 2.50 10.53 6.18
N ASP A 34 2.03 9.67 7.09
CA ASP A 34 0.95 8.72 6.80
C ASP A 34 -0.43 9.35 6.95
N ALA A 35 -0.50 10.54 7.53
CA ALA A 35 -1.77 11.19 7.74
C ALA A 35 -2.43 11.48 6.36
N PRO A 36 -3.71 11.14 6.18
CA PRO A 36 -4.39 11.29 4.89
C PRO A 36 -4.46 12.75 4.44
N TRP A 37 -4.50 13.70 5.39
CA TRP A 37 -4.47 15.12 5.11
C TRP A 37 -3.11 15.57 4.56
N LEU A 38 -2.00 14.93 4.92
CA LEU A 38 -0.68 15.25 4.37
C LEU A 38 -0.59 14.86 2.90
N ALA A 39 -1.15 13.72 2.51
CA ALA A 39 -1.26 13.35 1.10
C ALA A 39 -2.12 14.35 0.31
N PHE A 40 -3.19 14.88 0.92
CA PHE A 40 -4.00 15.94 0.33
C PHE A 40 -3.20 17.24 0.18
N VAL A 41 -2.51 17.70 1.23
CA VAL A 41 -1.67 18.90 1.19
C VAL A 41 -0.59 18.78 0.13
N TRP A 42 0.14 17.67 0.08
CA TRP A 42 1.15 17.44 -0.95
C TRP A 42 0.55 17.36 -2.36
N GLY A 43 -0.65 16.79 -2.51
CA GLY A 43 -1.40 16.80 -3.76
C GLY A 43 -1.75 18.20 -4.24
N VAL A 44 -2.22 19.06 -3.32
CA VAL A 44 -2.51 20.48 -3.60
C VAL A 44 -1.23 21.24 -3.96
N VAL A 45 -0.14 21.04 -3.21
CA VAL A 45 1.16 21.66 -3.52
C VAL A 45 1.65 21.24 -4.90
N ALA A 46 1.60 19.94 -5.22
CA ALA A 46 1.99 19.43 -6.54
C ALA A 46 1.11 20.02 -7.65
N PHE A 47 -0.20 20.14 -7.43
CA PHE A 47 -1.13 20.76 -8.37
C PHE A 47 -0.81 22.24 -8.61
N LEU A 48 -0.56 23.01 -7.56
CA LEU A 48 -0.18 24.42 -7.67
C LEU A 48 1.15 24.59 -8.41
N LEU A 49 2.14 23.72 -8.16
CA LEU A 49 3.40 23.74 -8.89
C LEU A 49 3.21 23.47 -10.39
N VAL A 50 2.31 22.55 -10.75
CA VAL A 50 1.95 22.29 -12.15
C VAL A 50 1.29 23.53 -12.77
N LEU A 51 0.34 24.16 -12.07
CA LEU A 51 -0.31 25.39 -12.56
C LEU A 51 0.68 26.53 -12.76
N VAL A 52 1.62 26.73 -11.82
CA VAL A 52 2.67 27.75 -11.95
C VAL A 52 3.59 27.44 -13.13
N GLY A 53 4.02 26.18 -13.27
CA GLY A 53 4.81 25.75 -14.43
C GLY A 53 4.09 25.97 -15.75
N TRP A 54 2.78 25.72 -15.78
CA TRP A 54 1.93 25.98 -16.94
C TRP A 54 1.76 27.46 -17.25
N TRP A 55 1.62 28.30 -16.23
CA TRP A 55 1.53 29.74 -16.43
C TRP A 55 2.82 30.38 -16.96
N ILE A 56 3.97 29.73 -16.72
CA ILE A 56 5.25 30.13 -17.32
C ILE A 56 5.32 29.78 -18.81
N VAL A 57 4.67 28.69 -19.22
CA VAL A 57 4.78 28.11 -20.57
C VAL A 57 3.64 28.54 -21.50
N PHE A 58 2.43 28.68 -20.96
CA PHE A 58 1.20 28.90 -21.69
C PHE A 58 0.53 30.22 -21.27
N ASP A 59 -0.28 30.77 -22.16
CA ASP A 59 -1.08 31.94 -21.86
C ASP A 59 -2.07 31.70 -20.71
N LEU A 60 -2.36 32.77 -19.97
CA LEU A 60 -3.26 32.73 -18.82
C LEU A 60 -4.64 32.15 -19.16
N GLU A 61 -5.15 32.43 -20.37
CA GLU A 61 -6.41 31.87 -20.86
C GLU A 61 -6.38 30.34 -20.88
N PHE A 62 -5.33 29.74 -21.43
CA PHE A 62 -5.18 28.28 -21.46
C PHE A 62 -5.11 27.67 -20.06
N VAL A 63 -4.38 28.31 -19.15
CA VAL A 63 -4.28 27.87 -17.75
C VAL A 63 -5.65 27.91 -17.05
N LEU A 64 -6.44 28.96 -17.26
CA LEU A 64 -7.76 29.10 -16.65
C LEU A 64 -8.75 28.05 -17.19
N TRP A 65 -8.72 27.75 -18.49
CA TRP A 65 -9.60 26.73 -19.08
C TRP A 65 -9.23 25.30 -18.69
N SER A 66 -7.95 25.03 -18.47
CA SER A 66 -7.47 23.70 -18.12
C SER A 66 -7.53 23.39 -16.62
N ALA A 67 -7.44 24.40 -15.74
CA ALA A 67 -7.46 24.21 -14.30
C ALA A 67 -8.66 23.39 -13.78
N PRO A 68 -9.92 23.57 -14.25
CA PRO A 68 -11.04 22.72 -13.85
C PRO A 68 -10.86 21.26 -14.25
N VAL A 69 -10.30 20.99 -15.43
CA VAL A 69 -10.04 19.63 -15.91
C VAL A 69 -9.06 18.94 -14.97
N TYR A 70 -7.96 19.61 -14.61
CA TYR A 70 -7.01 19.06 -13.65
C TYR A 70 -7.60 18.88 -12.25
N ALA A 71 -8.42 19.83 -11.78
CA ALA A 71 -9.09 19.71 -10.50
C ALA A 71 -10.00 18.47 -10.46
N VAL A 72 -10.76 18.20 -11.53
CA VAL A 72 -11.59 17.00 -11.68
C VAL A 72 -10.74 15.73 -11.71
N VAL A 73 -9.63 15.73 -12.47
CA VAL A 73 -8.70 14.58 -12.53
C VAL A 73 -8.10 14.31 -11.15
N LEU A 74 -7.63 15.34 -10.44
CA LEU A 74 -7.07 15.23 -9.10
C LEU A 74 -8.11 14.69 -8.10
N ALA A 75 -9.33 15.25 -8.11
CA ALA A 75 -10.43 14.78 -7.28
C ALA A 75 -10.78 13.32 -7.59
N GLY A 76 -10.81 12.95 -8.87
CA GLY A 76 -11.01 11.58 -9.34
C GLY A 76 -9.94 10.62 -8.82
N CYS A 77 -8.66 11.00 -8.88
CA CYS A 77 -7.55 10.23 -8.35
C CYS A 77 -7.65 10.04 -6.82
N ILE A 78 -8.00 11.10 -6.07
CA ILE A 78 -8.19 11.04 -4.62
C ILE A 78 -9.36 10.12 -4.26
N TRP A 79 -10.50 10.28 -4.95
CA TRP A 79 -11.69 9.47 -4.75
C TRP A 79 -11.44 8.00 -5.09
N PHE A 80 -10.80 7.72 -6.22
CA PHE A 80 -10.43 6.37 -6.63
C PHE A 80 -9.47 5.73 -5.62
N GLY A 81 -8.46 6.46 -5.15
CA GLY A 81 -7.55 6.01 -4.11
C GLY A 81 -8.26 5.72 -2.77
N ALA A 82 -9.26 6.52 -2.40
CA ALA A 82 -10.11 6.24 -1.24
C ALA A 82 -10.97 4.98 -1.45
N ARG A 83 -11.54 4.78 -2.64
CA ARG A 83 -12.34 3.60 -3.00
C ARG A 83 -11.51 2.32 -2.97
N VAL A 84 -10.30 2.33 -3.53
CA VAL A 84 -9.37 1.19 -3.50
C VAL A 84 -8.99 0.85 -2.06
N ARG A 85 -8.67 1.85 -1.23
CA ARG A 85 -8.38 1.63 0.20
C ARG A 85 -9.56 1.01 0.95
N ARG A 86 -10.79 1.45 0.72
CA ARG A 86 -11.98 0.83 1.33
C ARG A 86 -12.16 -0.61 0.90
N LYS A 87 -11.99 -0.92 -0.39
CA LYS A 87 -12.06 -2.29 -0.91
C LYS A 87 -10.98 -3.19 -0.29
N LEU A 88 -9.74 -2.70 -0.19
CA LEU A 88 -8.65 -3.40 0.46
C LEU A 88 -8.92 -3.64 1.95
N ALA A 89 -9.52 -2.69 2.65
CA ALA A 89 -9.88 -2.84 4.07
C ALA A 89 -10.92 -3.96 4.25
N ALA A 90 -11.92 -4.02 3.37
CA ALA A 90 -12.89 -5.11 3.37
C ALA A 90 -12.25 -6.47 3.05
N GLU A 91 -11.31 -6.53 2.10
CA GLU A 91 -10.62 -7.78 1.71
C GLU A 91 -9.65 -8.30 2.78
N THR A 92 -8.96 -7.40 3.49
CA THR A 92 -7.91 -7.76 4.46
C THR A 92 -8.40 -7.82 5.90
N GLY A 93 -9.57 -7.23 6.20
CA GLY A 93 -10.06 -7.03 7.57
C GLY A 93 -9.23 -6.02 8.37
N ILE A 94 -8.27 -5.33 7.75
CA ILE A 94 -7.39 -4.37 8.40
C ILE A 94 -7.90 -2.95 8.10
N PRO A 95 -7.98 -2.07 9.11
CA PRO A 95 -8.46 -0.71 8.89
C PRO A 95 -7.48 0.09 8.01
N PRO A 96 -8.00 1.02 7.18
CA PRO A 96 -7.24 1.64 6.09
C PRO A 96 -6.09 2.53 6.56
N ASP A 97 -6.13 3.00 7.80
CA ASP A 97 -5.12 3.79 8.48
C ASP A 97 -3.88 2.98 8.89
N ARG A 98 -3.96 1.64 8.92
CA ARG A 98 -2.83 0.73 9.20
C ARG A 98 -2.09 0.29 7.93
N PHE A 99 -2.64 0.55 6.73
CA PHE A 99 -1.99 0.18 5.47
C PHE A 99 -0.61 0.81 5.21
N PRO A 100 -0.35 2.10 5.52
CA PRO A 100 0.97 2.67 5.32
C PRO A 100 2.07 1.94 6.10
N VAL A 101 1.75 1.45 7.31
CA VAL A 101 2.64 0.64 8.15
C VAL A 101 2.96 -0.69 7.47
N LEU A 102 1.93 -1.41 6.98
CA LEU A 102 2.12 -2.65 6.23
C LEU A 102 2.93 -2.45 4.95
N VAL A 103 2.65 -1.41 4.18
CA VAL A 103 3.42 -1.08 2.97
C VAL A 103 4.88 -0.78 3.31
N ARG A 104 5.17 -0.10 4.41
CA ARG A 104 6.55 0.08 4.89
C ARG A 104 7.21 -1.23 5.26
N ARG A 105 6.52 -2.11 5.98
CA ARG A 105 7.03 -3.44 6.33
C ARG A 105 7.30 -4.30 5.10
N ILE A 106 6.44 -4.23 4.06
CA ILE A 106 6.67 -4.86 2.75
C ILE A 106 7.96 -4.31 2.13
N ARG A 107 8.14 -2.98 2.12
CA ARG A 107 9.36 -2.35 1.59
C ARG A 107 10.62 -2.72 2.40
N ALA A 108 10.48 -2.95 3.70
CA ALA A 108 11.55 -3.40 4.58
C ALA A 108 11.73 -4.93 4.59
N GLU A 109 10.90 -5.68 3.85
CA GLU A 109 10.87 -7.14 3.82
C GLU A 109 10.76 -7.80 5.21
N ARG A 110 10.10 -7.13 6.16
CA ARG A 110 9.86 -7.62 7.52
C ARG A 110 8.51 -8.30 7.61
N LEU A 111 8.50 -9.61 7.85
CA LEU A 111 7.27 -10.39 8.00
C LEU A 111 6.76 -10.31 9.45
N PRO A 112 5.47 -10.03 9.69
CA PRO A 112 4.87 -10.18 11.01
C PRO A 112 4.81 -11.67 11.40
N TRP A 113 4.80 -12.03 12.68
CA TRP A 113 4.66 -13.42 13.09
C TRP A 113 3.20 -13.88 13.06
N ASP A 114 2.25 -12.99 13.34
CA ASP A 114 0.81 -13.30 13.24
C ASP A 114 0.39 -13.73 11.81
N PRO A 115 -0.19 -14.94 11.63
CA PRO A 115 -0.66 -15.43 10.34
C PRO A 115 -1.72 -14.54 9.70
N ARG A 116 -2.55 -13.82 10.48
CA ARG A 116 -3.56 -12.89 9.94
C ARG A 116 -2.90 -11.71 9.25
N HIS A 117 -1.91 -11.09 9.89
CA HIS A 117 -1.14 -10.01 9.29
C HIS A 117 -0.33 -10.47 8.07
N ARG A 118 0.23 -11.69 8.10
CA ARG A 118 0.89 -12.28 6.92
C ARG A 118 -0.07 -12.43 5.74
N ARG A 119 -1.29 -12.94 5.96
CA ARG A 119 -2.32 -13.06 4.91
C ARG A 119 -2.68 -11.70 4.32
N ALA A 120 -2.89 -10.68 5.15
CA ALA A 120 -3.17 -9.33 4.66
C ALA A 120 -2.00 -8.72 3.87
N MET A 121 -0.77 -8.92 4.35
CA MET A 121 0.46 -8.49 3.66
C MET A 121 0.60 -9.20 2.31
N ALA A 122 0.26 -10.48 2.22
CA ALA A 122 0.25 -11.24 0.97
C ALA A 122 -0.79 -10.70 -0.02
N VAL A 123 -2.02 -10.39 0.43
CA VAL A 123 -3.05 -9.78 -0.43
C VAL A 123 -2.59 -8.43 -0.99
N LEU A 124 -2.00 -7.58 -0.15
CA LEU A 124 -1.45 -6.29 -0.56
C LEU A 124 -0.30 -6.45 -1.55
N ALA A 125 0.65 -7.34 -1.26
CA ALA A 125 1.79 -7.61 -2.13
C ALA A 125 1.36 -8.17 -3.50
N ARG A 126 0.42 -9.13 -3.53
CA ARG A 126 -0.15 -9.68 -4.78
C ARG A 126 -0.78 -8.57 -5.62
N ARG A 127 -1.63 -7.72 -5.03
CA ARG A 127 -2.21 -6.58 -5.75
C ARG A 127 -1.14 -5.62 -6.25
N GLN A 128 -0.12 -5.32 -5.46
CA GLN A 128 0.96 -4.43 -5.89
C GLN A 128 1.72 -4.98 -7.10
N VAL A 129 1.94 -6.30 -7.15
CA VAL A 129 2.52 -6.97 -8.32
C VAL A 129 1.57 -6.90 -9.52
N SER A 130 0.26 -7.13 -9.33
CA SER A 130 -0.74 -7.06 -10.41
C SER A 130 -0.96 -5.65 -10.98
N TYR A 131 -0.85 -4.60 -10.17
CA TYR A 131 -1.06 -3.21 -10.60
C TYR A 131 0.20 -2.53 -11.16
N THR A 132 1.34 -3.22 -11.20
CA THR A 132 2.54 -2.64 -11.80
C THR A 132 2.33 -2.57 -13.31
N MET A 133 2.40 -1.35 -13.87
CA MET A 133 2.33 -1.16 -15.32
C MET A 133 3.37 -2.01 -16.04
N PRO A 134 3.09 -2.44 -17.28
CA PRO A 134 4.06 -3.21 -18.05
C PRO A 134 5.35 -2.40 -18.22
N LEU A 135 6.49 -3.09 -18.12
CA LEU A 135 7.81 -2.47 -17.96
C LEU A 135 8.15 -1.50 -19.12
N TRP A 136 7.60 -1.75 -20.31
CA TRP A 136 7.79 -0.91 -21.49
C TRP A 136 7.20 0.49 -21.34
N MET A 137 6.11 0.68 -20.57
CA MET A 137 5.50 1.99 -20.39
C MET A 137 6.43 2.98 -19.69
N TYR A 138 7.33 2.49 -18.83
CA TYR A 138 8.34 3.31 -18.17
C TYR A 138 9.45 3.79 -19.11
N PHE A 139 9.54 3.27 -20.33
CA PHE A 139 10.45 3.76 -21.36
C PHE A 139 9.71 4.58 -22.41
N VAL A 140 8.50 4.17 -22.79
CA VAL A 140 7.71 4.88 -23.79
C VAL A 140 7.25 6.25 -23.29
N VAL A 141 6.74 6.37 -22.06
CA VAL A 141 6.26 7.66 -21.56
C VAL A 141 7.40 8.69 -21.47
N PRO A 142 8.56 8.40 -20.84
CA PRO A 142 9.69 9.31 -20.88
C PRO A 142 10.23 9.56 -22.29
N GLY A 143 10.23 8.54 -23.16
CA GLY A 143 10.66 8.71 -24.56
C GLY A 143 9.79 9.70 -25.33
N VAL A 144 8.47 9.63 -25.18
CA VAL A 144 7.53 10.60 -25.75
C VAL A 144 7.74 11.99 -25.15
N MET A 145 7.95 12.09 -23.82
CA MET A 145 8.26 13.37 -23.19
C MET A 145 9.56 13.98 -23.72
N LEU A 146 10.61 13.19 -23.94
CA LEU A 146 11.86 13.65 -24.53
C LEU A 146 11.69 14.09 -25.98
N LEU A 147 10.80 13.47 -26.75
CA LEU A 147 10.46 13.95 -28.09
C LEU A 147 9.81 15.34 -28.03
N ILE A 148 8.89 15.55 -27.08
CA ILE A 148 8.28 16.87 -26.83
C ILE A 148 9.35 17.90 -26.42
N VAL A 149 10.32 17.53 -25.57
CA VAL A 149 11.47 18.41 -25.22
C VAL A 149 12.19 18.91 -26.47
N VAL A 150 12.45 18.02 -27.44
CA VAL A 150 13.12 18.40 -28.69
C VAL A 150 12.24 19.33 -29.53
N MET A 151 10.94 19.05 -29.64
CA MET A 151 10.00 19.91 -30.38
C MET A 151 9.95 21.33 -29.78
N GLU A 152 9.74 21.44 -28.46
CA GLU A 152 9.70 22.74 -27.77
C GLU A 152 11.02 23.50 -27.87
N ALA A 153 12.16 22.78 -27.80
CA ALA A 153 13.48 23.39 -27.97
C ALA A 153 13.69 23.95 -29.39
N VAL A 154 13.23 23.24 -30.42
CA VAL A 154 13.28 23.70 -31.83
C VAL A 154 12.40 24.94 -32.05
N GLU A 155 11.26 25.02 -31.36
CA GLU A 155 10.38 26.18 -31.36
C GLU A 155 10.93 27.35 -30.52
N GLY A 156 12.07 27.16 -29.84
CA GLY A 156 12.71 28.18 -28.99
C GLY A 156 12.12 28.29 -27.58
N ASN A 157 11.19 27.40 -27.22
CA ASN A 157 10.55 27.38 -25.91
C ASN A 157 11.37 26.59 -24.88
N TRP A 158 12.52 27.16 -24.50
CA TRP A 158 13.48 26.50 -23.62
C TRP A 158 12.93 26.18 -22.21
N TRP A 159 11.98 26.98 -21.71
CA TRP A 159 11.37 26.72 -20.40
C TRP A 159 10.44 25.51 -20.43
N ALA A 160 9.59 25.39 -21.45
CA ALA A 160 8.77 24.20 -21.64
C ALA A 160 9.64 22.96 -21.82
N ALA A 161 10.67 23.05 -22.67
CA ALA A 161 11.64 21.98 -22.88
C ALA A 161 12.31 21.56 -21.56
N ALA A 162 12.72 22.50 -20.72
CA ALA A 162 13.31 22.20 -19.41
C ALA A 162 12.31 21.50 -18.47
N LEU A 163 11.05 21.96 -18.40
CA LEU A 163 10.01 21.35 -17.57
C LEU A 163 9.67 19.92 -18.02
N TYR A 164 9.53 19.69 -19.32
CA TYR A 164 9.30 18.35 -19.85
C TYR A 164 10.49 17.43 -19.63
N CYS A 165 11.72 17.96 -19.66
CA CYS A 165 12.92 17.19 -19.35
C CYS A 165 12.93 16.74 -17.88
N VAL A 166 12.59 17.64 -16.95
CA VAL A 166 12.42 17.30 -15.53
C VAL A 166 11.31 16.27 -15.34
N ALA A 167 10.16 16.46 -15.99
CA ALA A 167 9.05 15.50 -15.94
C ALA A 167 9.47 14.11 -16.44
N ALA A 168 10.18 14.02 -17.57
CA ALA A 168 10.70 12.78 -18.11
C ALA A 168 11.67 12.09 -17.13
N GLY A 169 12.55 12.86 -16.49
CA GLY A 169 13.44 12.37 -15.43
C GLY A 169 12.68 11.81 -14.22
N CYS A 170 11.66 12.54 -13.74
CA CYS A 170 10.81 12.10 -12.64
C CYS A 170 10.03 10.81 -12.99
N PHE A 171 9.45 10.72 -14.19
CA PHE A 171 8.76 9.52 -14.65
C PHE A 171 9.70 8.32 -14.72
N THR A 172 10.91 8.52 -15.25
CA THR A 172 11.94 7.49 -15.33
C THR A 172 12.33 6.99 -13.93
N ALA A 173 12.64 7.90 -13.00
CA ALA A 173 12.96 7.56 -11.62
C ALA A 173 11.80 6.84 -10.91
N SER A 174 10.55 7.25 -11.17
CA SER A 174 9.36 6.59 -10.63
C SER A 174 9.26 5.14 -11.11
N GLY A 175 9.59 4.86 -12.37
CA GLY A 175 9.61 3.50 -12.93
C GLY A 175 10.62 2.60 -12.21
N PHE A 176 11.83 3.11 -11.94
CA PHE A 176 12.83 2.37 -11.16
C PHE A 176 12.35 2.09 -9.72
N LEU A 177 11.73 3.06 -9.07
CA LEU A 177 11.18 2.89 -7.72
C LEU A 177 10.03 1.88 -7.70
N VAL A 178 9.12 1.93 -8.67
CA VAL A 178 8.02 0.97 -8.79
C VAL A 178 8.56 -0.44 -9.04
N ARG A 179 9.53 -0.60 -9.95
CA ARG A 179 10.20 -1.89 -10.20
C ARG A 179 10.83 -2.44 -8.93
N ARG A 180 11.64 -1.65 -8.23
CA ARG A 180 12.27 -2.06 -6.97
C ARG A 180 11.23 -2.47 -5.92
N ASN A 181 10.11 -1.75 -5.83
CA ASN A 181 9.03 -2.06 -4.89
C ASN A 181 8.25 -3.31 -5.30
N ARG A 182 8.09 -3.58 -6.61
CA ARG A 182 7.53 -4.83 -7.13
C ARG A 182 8.42 -6.01 -6.79
N ASP A 183 9.72 -5.92 -7.05
CA ASP A 183 10.68 -7.01 -6.76
C ASP A 183 10.70 -7.35 -5.27
N ARG A 184 10.58 -6.33 -4.39
CA ARG A 184 10.40 -6.52 -2.95
C ARG A 184 9.10 -7.23 -2.61
N ALA A 185 7.99 -6.83 -3.24
CA ALA A 185 6.70 -7.47 -3.02
C ALA A 185 6.72 -8.94 -3.45
N VAL A 186 7.39 -9.29 -4.57
CA VAL A 186 7.58 -10.68 -5.00
C VAL A 186 8.37 -11.47 -3.96
N ARG A 187 9.52 -10.96 -3.50
CA ARG A 187 10.32 -11.63 -2.44
C ARG A 187 9.54 -11.85 -1.14
N VAL A 188 8.69 -10.89 -0.76
CA VAL A 188 7.81 -11.03 0.40
C VAL A 188 6.80 -12.16 0.19
N LEU A 189 6.19 -12.27 -1.00
CA LEU A 189 5.27 -13.36 -1.32
C LEU A 189 5.96 -14.72 -1.28
N ASP A 190 7.14 -14.84 -1.90
CA ASP A 190 7.92 -16.08 -1.90
C ASP A 190 8.25 -16.54 -0.47
N ARG A 191 8.60 -15.61 0.43
CA ARG A 191 8.86 -15.96 1.84
C ARG A 191 7.60 -16.35 2.61
N ILE A 192 6.46 -15.71 2.35
CA ILE A 192 5.19 -16.06 3.01
C ILE A 192 4.74 -17.45 2.56
N GLU A 193 4.88 -17.76 1.28
CA GLU A 193 4.49 -19.06 0.71
C GLU A 193 5.48 -20.18 1.08
N GLY A 194 6.77 -19.87 1.23
CA GLY A 194 7.80 -20.82 1.62
C GLY A 194 7.93 -21.10 3.13
N THR A 195 7.21 -20.37 3.99
CA THR A 195 7.22 -20.63 5.44
C THR A 195 6.15 -21.66 5.78
N PRO A 196 6.51 -22.92 6.16
CA PRO A 196 5.52 -23.91 6.57
C PRO A 196 4.70 -23.38 7.74
N ASP A 197 3.38 -23.49 7.65
CA ASP A 197 2.46 -22.98 8.67
C ASP A 197 2.67 -23.77 9.97
N PRO A 198 3.19 -23.18 11.06
CA PRO A 198 3.41 -23.90 12.31
C PRO A 198 2.09 -24.37 12.95
N ALA A 199 0.94 -23.81 12.54
CA ALA A 199 -0.37 -24.27 12.98
C ALA A 199 -0.83 -25.56 12.27
N CYS A 200 -0.25 -25.89 11.11
CA CYS A 200 -0.37 -27.19 10.46
C CYS A 200 0.79 -28.10 10.85
N GLY A 201 1.40 -27.86 12.03
CA GLY A 201 2.22 -28.86 12.69
C GLY A 201 1.39 -30.13 12.82
N GLU A 202 1.71 -31.10 11.96
CA GLU A 202 1.53 -32.51 12.23
C GLU A 202 1.67 -32.70 13.74
N THR A 203 0.58 -33.11 14.40
CA THR A 203 0.71 -34.11 15.44
C THR A 203 1.36 -35.31 14.75
N THR A 204 2.68 -35.25 14.51
CA THR A 204 3.49 -36.44 14.46
C THR A 204 3.20 -37.07 15.81
N PRO A 205 2.49 -38.20 15.89
CA PRO A 205 2.29 -38.86 17.17
C PRO A 205 3.70 -39.08 17.69
N GLY A 206 4.04 -38.36 18.76
CA GLY A 206 5.35 -38.51 19.39
C GLY A 206 5.58 -40.00 19.59
N PRO A 207 6.79 -40.52 19.31
CA PRO A 207 7.07 -41.93 19.50
C PRO A 207 6.60 -42.29 20.89
N ALA A 208 5.66 -43.23 20.94
CA ALA A 208 5.01 -43.69 22.17
C ALA A 208 6.09 -43.78 23.25
N GLY A 209 6.03 -42.87 24.22
CA GLY A 209 6.94 -42.90 25.35
C GLY A 209 6.85 -44.30 25.97
N PRO A 210 7.98 -44.94 26.29
CA PRO A 210 7.98 -46.29 26.84
C PRO A 210 7.08 -46.32 28.08
N GLU A 211 6.11 -47.24 28.06
CA GLU A 211 5.20 -47.52 29.17
C GLU A 211 5.97 -47.51 30.48
N ALA A 212 5.58 -46.60 31.38
CA ALA A 212 6.10 -46.60 32.73
C ALA A 212 5.79 -47.97 33.37
N PRO A 213 6.80 -48.66 33.94
CA PRO A 213 6.58 -49.96 34.56
C PRO A 213 5.60 -49.79 35.72
N SER A 214 4.48 -50.49 35.62
CA SER A 214 3.48 -50.67 36.66
C SER A 214 4.15 -51.22 37.92
N GLY A 215 4.39 -50.34 38.90
CA GLY A 215 4.91 -50.72 40.20
C GLY A 215 3.93 -51.63 40.96
N PRO A 216 4.42 -52.55 41.79
CA PRO A 216 3.59 -53.53 42.48
C PRO A 216 2.66 -52.85 43.49
N ARG A 217 1.37 -53.19 43.39
CA ARG A 217 0.35 -52.91 44.40
C ARG A 217 0.81 -53.50 45.73
N ARG A 218 1.15 -52.64 46.68
CA ARG A 218 1.34 -52.98 48.09
C ARG A 218 0.02 -53.57 48.58
N GLY A 219 -0.02 -54.90 48.72
CA GLY A 219 -1.08 -55.61 49.41
C GLY A 219 -0.94 -55.40 50.92
N ASP A 220 -2.08 -55.11 51.52
CA ASP A 220 -2.32 -54.99 52.95
C ASP A 220 -2.14 -56.33 53.70
N ALA A 221 -1.94 -56.18 55.02
CA ALA A 221 -2.08 -57.16 56.12
C ALA A 221 -0.92 -58.13 56.38
#